data_AF-A0A259DI50-F1
#
_entry.id   AF-A0A259DI50-F1
#
_cell.length_a   1.000
_cell.length_b   1.000
_cell.length_c   1.000
_cell.angle_alpha   90.00
_cell.angle_beta   90.00
_cell.angle_gamma   90.00
#
_symmetry.space_group_name_H-M   'P 1'
#
loop_
_entity.id
_entity.type
_entity.pdbx_description
1 polymer ?
#
loop_
_entity_poly.entity_id
_entity_poly.type
_entity_poly.pdbx_seq_one_letter_code
_entity_poly.pdbx_strand_id
1 'polypeptide(L)'
;MPTQIQKLEAHAAHLLDAFIQLRERYAMLEPMLFSKTVTRERGSGQQARGFRVLKHSLFLSCAQDIAKLTLDDDEKTPSLSNLVHALTDATVQTVLRERFAIWKIPSIEEETELEVIEALRRMEQREETERRSQFDQLYCEATDLWAQLSTSKTLKAFRTVRDKVSAHTEVKFAIDKYQFVDVGTLGIKWSDLRTTIERMQKLVELVGLLIRNAGFAWDILDDQLAKASQGFWASPPADC
;
A
#
# COMPACT_ATOMS: atom_id res chain seq x y z
N MET A 1 -9.29 -16.29 -22.54
CA MET A 1 -9.07 -14.91 -22.04
C MET A 1 -9.42 -14.89 -20.56
N PRO A 2 -8.58 -14.32 -19.68
CA PRO A 2 -8.92 -14.17 -18.27
C PRO A 2 -10.14 -13.25 -18.10
N THR A 3 -10.99 -13.54 -17.12
CA THR A 3 -12.15 -12.69 -16.79
C THR A 3 -11.69 -11.37 -16.15
N GLN A 4 -12.53 -10.35 -16.18
CA GLN A 4 -12.26 -9.07 -15.53
C GLN A 4 -11.97 -9.24 -14.03
N ILE A 5 -12.68 -10.14 -13.35
CA ILE A 5 -12.45 -10.42 -11.92
C ILE A 5 -11.08 -11.07 -11.68
N GLN A 6 -10.68 -12.05 -12.50
CA GLN A 6 -9.35 -12.66 -12.38
C GLN A 6 -8.23 -11.64 -12.60
N LYS A 7 -8.41 -10.69 -13.53
CA LYS A 7 -7.48 -9.58 -13.72
C LYS A 7 -7.40 -8.72 -12.45
N LEU A 8 -8.53 -8.39 -11.83
CA LEU A 8 -8.57 -7.59 -10.60
C LEU A 8 -7.92 -8.31 -9.41
N GLU A 9 -8.17 -9.61 -9.24
CA GLU A 9 -7.53 -10.43 -8.21
C GLU A 9 -6.00 -10.43 -8.37
N ALA A 10 -5.51 -10.61 -9.60
CA ALA A 10 -4.08 -10.55 -9.90
C ALA A 10 -3.49 -9.15 -9.65
N HIS A 11 -4.18 -8.09 -10.07
CA HIS A 11 -3.74 -6.72 -9.82
C HIS A 11 -3.72 -6.40 -8.32
N ALA A 12 -4.72 -6.84 -7.54
CA ALA A 12 -4.74 -6.65 -6.09
C ALA A 12 -3.59 -7.39 -5.39
N ALA A 13 -3.24 -8.60 -5.86
CA ALA A 13 -2.07 -9.32 -5.38
C ALA A 13 -0.76 -8.58 -5.69
N HIS A 14 -0.57 -8.15 -6.93
CA HIS A 14 0.64 -7.43 -7.31
C HIS A 14 0.76 -6.05 -6.68
N LEU A 15 -0.36 -5.38 -6.39
CA LEU A 15 -0.37 -4.15 -5.59
C LEU A 15 0.18 -4.42 -4.18
N LEU A 16 -0.27 -5.49 -3.53
CA LEU A 16 0.24 -5.88 -2.22
C LEU A 16 1.74 -6.17 -2.25
N ASP A 17 2.22 -6.97 -3.20
CA ASP A 17 3.64 -7.29 -3.35
C ASP A 17 4.49 -6.03 -3.54
N ALA A 18 4.04 -5.12 -4.40
CA ALA A 18 4.74 -3.86 -4.65
C ALA A 18 4.67 -2.91 -3.45
N PHE A 19 3.58 -2.92 -2.69
CA PHE A 19 3.45 -2.15 -1.46
C PHE A 19 4.37 -2.67 -0.35
N ILE A 20 4.58 -3.99 -0.26
CA ILE A 20 5.56 -4.60 0.65
C ILE A 20 6.97 -4.09 0.31
N GLN A 21 7.34 -4.01 -0.97
CA GLN A 21 8.64 -3.46 -1.36
C GLN A 21 8.81 -1.97 -1.00
N LEU A 22 7.74 -1.18 -1.08
CA LEU A 22 7.74 0.19 -0.56
C LEU A 22 8.00 0.21 0.95
N ARG A 23 7.32 -0.67 1.72
CA ARG A 23 7.53 -0.80 3.17
C ARG A 23 8.97 -1.19 3.51
N GLU A 24 9.57 -2.12 2.76
CA GLU A 24 10.97 -2.52 2.91
C GLU A 24 11.94 -1.33 2.70
N ARG A 25 11.75 -0.58 1.62
CA ARG A 25 12.55 0.63 1.33
C ARG A 25 12.39 1.68 2.44
N TYR A 26 11.18 1.91 2.89
CA TYR A 26 10.92 2.85 3.97
C TYR A 26 11.54 2.39 5.31
N ALA A 27 11.50 1.09 5.62
CA ALA A 27 12.12 0.53 6.82
C ALA A 27 13.64 0.75 6.86
N MET A 28 14.31 0.78 5.71
CA MET A 28 15.73 1.16 5.63
C MET A 28 15.93 2.67 5.78
N LEU A 29 15.03 3.47 5.23
CA LEU A 29 15.12 4.93 5.26
C LEU A 29 14.83 5.52 6.64
N GLU A 30 13.84 4.99 7.36
CA GLU A 30 13.33 5.57 8.61
C GLU A 30 14.43 5.80 9.67
N PRO A 31 15.34 4.84 9.97
CA PRO A 31 16.43 5.08 10.90
C PRO A 31 17.37 6.21 10.46
N MET A 32 17.59 6.39 9.16
CA MET A 32 18.42 7.49 8.64
C MET A 32 17.81 8.88 8.87
N LEU A 33 16.48 8.93 9.10
CA LEU A 33 15.72 10.14 9.30
C LEU A 33 15.54 10.46 10.79
N PHE A 34 15.28 9.43 11.61
CA PHE A 34 14.81 9.63 12.99
C PHE A 34 15.69 8.99 14.07
N SER A 35 16.57 8.04 13.73
CA SER A 35 17.48 7.45 14.72
C SER A 35 18.70 8.36 14.95
N LYS A 36 18.80 8.90 16.16
CA LYS A 36 19.97 9.69 16.59
C LYS A 36 21.27 8.89 16.54
N THR A 37 21.20 7.58 16.81
CA THR A 37 22.36 6.68 16.78
C THR A 37 22.88 6.52 15.36
N VAL A 38 22.01 6.12 14.42
CA VAL A 38 22.38 5.91 13.01
C VAL A 38 22.91 7.19 12.39
N THR A 39 22.24 8.32 12.62
CA THR A 39 22.67 9.62 12.09
C THR A 39 24.00 10.09 12.66
N ARG A 40 24.26 9.88 13.96
CA ARG A 40 25.55 10.22 14.59
C ARG A 40 26.69 9.35 14.05
N GLU A 41 26.49 8.04 13.97
CA GLU A 41 27.53 7.08 13.62
C GLU A 41 27.87 7.08 12.12
N ARG A 42 26.86 7.26 11.26
CA ARG A 42 27.02 7.12 9.80
C ARG A 42 26.89 8.44 9.04
N GLY A 43 26.28 9.46 9.64
CA GLY A 43 26.00 10.74 8.98
C GLY A 43 27.17 11.72 8.91
N SER A 44 28.31 11.37 9.49
CA SER A 44 29.52 12.22 9.54
C SER A 44 30.78 11.45 9.10
N GLY A 45 31.92 12.15 9.01
CA GLY A 45 33.20 11.53 8.63
C GLY A 45 33.23 10.96 7.21
N GLN A 46 34.02 9.89 7.02
CA GLN A 46 34.25 9.27 5.70
C GLN A 46 32.97 8.67 5.09
N GLN A 47 32.00 8.26 5.92
CA GLN A 47 30.74 7.64 5.49
C GLN A 47 29.65 8.65 5.11
N ALA A 48 29.82 9.92 5.48
CA ALA A 48 28.79 10.96 5.33
C ALA A 48 28.27 11.12 3.90
N ARG A 49 29.16 11.03 2.90
CA ARG A 49 28.76 11.15 1.48
C ARG A 49 27.88 9.98 1.05
N GLY A 50 28.29 8.75 1.35
CA GLY A 50 27.51 7.54 1.05
C GLY A 50 26.16 7.53 1.77
N PHE A 51 26.14 7.89 3.05
CA PHE A 51 24.91 8.02 3.84
C PHE A 51 23.94 9.02 3.23
N ARG A 52 24.43 10.18 2.76
CA ARG A 52 23.58 11.21 2.15
C ARG A 52 23.00 10.76 0.80
N VAL A 53 23.80 10.09 -0.02
CA VAL A 53 23.35 9.53 -1.31
C VAL A 53 22.28 8.47 -1.06
N LEU A 54 22.53 7.50 -0.18
CA LEU A 54 21.58 6.43 0.13
C LEU A 54 20.25 6.99 0.66
N LYS A 55 20.32 7.95 1.60
CA LYS A 55 19.13 8.62 2.15
C LYS A 55 18.29 9.28 1.06
N HIS A 56 18.94 10.00 0.15
CA HIS A 56 18.26 10.70 -0.94
C HIS A 56 17.65 9.72 -1.95
N SER A 57 18.40 8.69 -2.35
CA SER A 57 17.92 7.67 -3.28
C SER A 57 16.74 6.89 -2.72
N LEU A 58 16.79 6.47 -1.46
CA LEU A 58 15.69 5.77 -0.80
C LEU A 58 14.45 6.66 -0.68
N PHE A 59 14.62 7.95 -0.36
CA PHE A 59 13.51 8.89 -0.33
C PHE A 59 12.84 9.03 -1.70
N LEU A 60 13.62 9.25 -2.76
CA LEU A 60 13.09 9.39 -4.11
C LEU A 60 12.38 8.10 -4.54
N SER A 61 12.96 6.94 -4.25
CA SER A 61 12.32 5.66 -4.55
C SER A 61 10.98 5.51 -3.82
N CYS A 62 10.91 5.82 -2.53
CA CYS A 62 9.64 5.77 -1.78
C CYS A 62 8.61 6.74 -2.36
N ALA A 63 9.00 7.96 -2.70
CA ALA A 63 8.12 8.94 -3.32
C ALA A 63 7.58 8.48 -4.68
N GLN A 64 8.44 7.88 -5.51
CA GLN A 64 8.06 7.31 -6.80
C GLN A 64 7.08 6.14 -6.64
N ASP A 65 7.33 5.23 -5.72
CA ASP A 65 6.44 4.10 -5.44
C ASP A 65 5.08 4.58 -4.95
N ILE A 66 5.05 5.52 -4.00
CA ILE A 66 3.81 6.12 -3.52
C ILE A 66 3.01 6.64 -4.72
N ALA A 67 3.64 7.44 -5.59
CA ALA A 67 2.97 7.97 -6.76
C ALA A 67 2.49 6.89 -7.74
N LYS A 68 3.29 5.84 -7.99
CA LYS A 68 2.96 4.74 -8.90
C LYS A 68 1.84 3.85 -8.35
N LEU A 69 1.94 3.43 -7.10
CA LEU A 69 0.97 2.53 -6.48
C LEU A 69 -0.36 3.22 -6.19
N THR A 70 -0.40 4.55 -6.17
CA THR A 70 -1.64 5.31 -5.97
C THR A 70 -2.24 5.83 -7.27
N LEU A 71 -1.50 6.67 -8.01
CA LEU A 71 -2.03 7.58 -9.03
C LEU A 71 -1.72 7.17 -10.48
N ASP A 72 -1.05 6.03 -10.70
CA ASP A 72 -0.85 5.52 -12.06
C ASP A 72 -2.19 5.09 -12.67
N ASP A 73 -2.46 5.54 -13.89
CA ASP A 73 -3.72 5.39 -14.60
C ASP A 73 -3.61 4.48 -15.83
N ASP A 74 -2.42 3.93 -16.13
CA ASP A 74 -2.27 2.93 -17.18
C ASP A 74 -3.04 1.65 -16.80
N GLU A 75 -3.92 1.16 -17.68
CA GLU A 75 -4.84 0.03 -17.42
C GLU A 75 -4.15 -1.31 -17.08
N LYS A 76 -2.85 -1.42 -17.33
CA LYS A 76 -2.03 -2.60 -17.00
C LYS A 76 -1.35 -2.47 -15.65
N THR A 77 -1.45 -1.31 -15.00
CA THR A 77 -0.82 -1.07 -13.70
C THR A 77 -1.75 -1.45 -12.55
N PRO A 78 -1.22 -2.18 -11.54
CA PRO A 78 -1.96 -2.51 -10.33
C PRO A 78 -1.92 -1.34 -9.34
N SER A 79 -2.54 -0.21 -9.68
CA SER A 79 -2.62 0.97 -8.82
C SER A 79 -3.93 1.00 -8.01
N LEU A 80 -3.91 1.72 -6.88
CA LEU A 80 -5.10 1.97 -6.06
C LEU A 80 -6.17 2.73 -6.85
N SER A 81 -5.78 3.69 -7.69
CA SER A 81 -6.70 4.40 -8.57
C SER A 81 -7.46 3.44 -9.49
N ASN A 82 -6.75 2.53 -10.17
CA ASN A 82 -7.37 1.58 -11.09
C ASN A 82 -8.26 0.56 -10.37
N LEU A 83 -7.81 0.04 -9.22
CA LEU A 83 -8.58 -0.95 -8.46
C LEU A 83 -9.84 -0.32 -7.84
N VAL A 84 -9.74 0.86 -7.23
CA VAL A 84 -10.90 1.56 -6.67
C VAL A 84 -11.85 1.99 -7.78
N HIS A 85 -11.34 2.45 -8.94
CA HIS A 85 -12.19 2.76 -10.09
C HIS A 85 -12.93 1.51 -10.59
N ALA A 86 -12.26 0.37 -10.71
CA ALA A 86 -12.91 -0.88 -11.11
C ALA A 86 -13.99 -1.34 -10.11
N LEU A 87 -13.82 -1.06 -8.81
CA LEU A 87 -14.83 -1.33 -7.79
C LEU A 87 -16.09 -0.44 -7.94
N THR A 88 -16.02 0.68 -8.67
CA THR A 88 -17.21 1.51 -8.97
C THR A 88 -18.09 0.96 -10.09
N ASP A 89 -17.62 -0.06 -10.83
CA ASP A 89 -18.45 -0.77 -11.80
C ASP A 89 -19.48 -1.64 -11.07
N ALA A 90 -20.76 -1.37 -11.29
CA ALA A 90 -21.86 -2.05 -10.60
C ALA A 90 -21.88 -3.57 -10.84
N THR A 91 -21.43 -4.03 -12.02
CA THR A 91 -21.34 -5.46 -12.35
C THR A 91 -20.24 -6.11 -11.54
N VAL A 92 -19.05 -5.49 -11.53
CA VAL A 92 -17.90 -5.97 -10.72
C VAL A 92 -18.26 -5.98 -9.25
N GLN A 93 -18.82 -4.89 -8.73
CA GLN A 93 -19.23 -4.76 -7.34
C GLN A 93 -20.21 -5.86 -6.95
N THR A 94 -21.24 -6.11 -7.76
CA THR A 94 -22.24 -7.16 -7.49
C THR A 94 -21.58 -8.54 -7.44
N VAL A 95 -20.71 -8.85 -8.40
CA VAL A 95 -20.03 -10.16 -8.43
C VAL A 95 -19.11 -10.34 -7.22
N LEU A 96 -18.34 -9.32 -6.84
CA LEU A 96 -17.47 -9.38 -5.66
C LEU A 96 -18.26 -9.48 -4.37
N ARG A 97 -19.36 -8.73 -4.24
CA ARG A 97 -20.26 -8.78 -3.10
C ARG A 97 -20.83 -10.19 -2.90
N GLU A 98 -21.33 -10.81 -3.97
CA GLU A 98 -21.85 -12.18 -3.88
C GLU A 98 -20.75 -13.18 -3.55
N ARG A 99 -19.54 -13.04 -4.12
CA ARG A 99 -18.40 -13.90 -3.76
C ARG A 99 -17.97 -13.75 -2.29
N PHE A 100 -18.00 -12.53 -1.76
CA PHE A 100 -17.67 -12.23 -0.37
C PHE A 100 -18.69 -12.82 0.60
N ALA A 101 -19.96 -12.88 0.19
CA ALA A 101 -21.06 -13.43 0.96
C ALA A 101 -20.99 -14.95 1.12
N ILE A 102 -20.32 -15.68 0.22
CA ILE A 102 -20.23 -17.13 0.26
C ILE A 102 -19.53 -17.57 1.55
N TRP A 103 -20.32 -18.11 2.46
CA TRP A 103 -19.84 -18.84 3.63
C TRP A 103 -19.86 -20.32 3.30
N LYS A 104 -18.69 -20.96 3.22
CA LYS A 104 -18.63 -22.42 3.14
C LYS A 104 -18.69 -23.00 4.54
N ILE A 105 -19.88 -23.40 4.99
CA ILE A 105 -19.98 -24.32 6.11
C ILE A 105 -19.50 -25.67 5.56
N PRO A 106 -18.57 -26.38 6.24
CA PRO A 106 -18.24 -27.75 5.86
C PRO A 106 -19.55 -28.53 5.80
N SER A 107 -19.86 -29.15 4.66
CA SER A 107 -21.07 -29.95 4.54
C SER A 107 -21.02 -31.08 5.57
N ILE A 108 -21.96 -31.09 6.50
CA ILE A 108 -22.16 -32.22 7.37
C ILE A 108 -22.89 -33.25 6.51
N GLU A 109 -22.12 -34.09 5.80
CA GLU A 109 -22.62 -35.07 4.82
C GLU A 109 -23.55 -36.16 5.45
N GLU A 110 -23.81 -36.09 6.77
CA GLU A 110 -24.51 -37.12 7.54
C GLU A 110 -25.83 -36.66 8.18
N GLU A 111 -26.22 -35.38 8.08
CA GLU A 111 -27.44 -34.87 8.74
C GLU A 111 -28.70 -35.07 7.88
N THR A 112 -29.56 -36.00 8.31
CA THR A 112 -30.82 -36.38 7.63
C THR A 112 -32.07 -35.82 8.29
N GLU A 113 -31.93 -35.14 9.43
CA GLU A 113 -33.06 -34.53 10.14
C GLU A 113 -33.50 -33.20 9.48
N LEU A 114 -34.74 -33.15 9.01
CA LEU A 114 -35.31 -31.99 8.30
C LEU A 114 -35.24 -30.69 9.12
N GLU A 115 -35.48 -30.75 10.43
CA GLU A 115 -35.43 -29.58 11.32
C GLU A 115 -34.01 -29.01 11.44
N VAL A 116 -33.00 -29.88 11.48
CA VAL A 116 -31.58 -29.49 11.53
C VAL A 116 -31.16 -28.86 10.20
N ILE A 117 -31.54 -29.45 9.07
CA ILE A 117 -31.28 -28.90 7.73
C ILE A 117 -31.92 -27.52 7.57
N GLU A 118 -33.17 -27.35 8.01
CA GLU A 118 -33.85 -26.05 7.96
C GLU A 118 -33.19 -25.00 8.87
N ALA A 119 -32.76 -25.39 10.07
CA ALA A 119 -32.05 -24.52 10.98
C ALA A 119 -30.70 -24.07 10.37
N LEU A 120 -29.93 -25.00 9.80
CA LEU A 120 -28.66 -24.72 9.12
C LEU A 120 -28.85 -23.77 7.94
N ARG A 121 -29.85 -23.99 7.08
CA ARG A 121 -30.16 -23.07 5.97
C ARG A 121 -30.52 -21.66 6.45
N ARG A 122 -31.27 -21.54 7.55
CA ARG A 122 -31.59 -20.23 8.15
C ARG A 122 -30.35 -19.55 8.71
N MET A 123 -29.41 -20.32 9.27
CA MET A 123 -28.13 -19.79 9.72
C MET A 123 -27.28 -19.30 8.54
N GLU A 124 -27.13 -20.11 7.49
CA GLU A 124 -26.43 -19.71 6.26
C GLU A 124 -26.98 -18.41 5.68
N GLN A 125 -28.31 -18.29 5.54
CA GLN A 125 -28.93 -17.08 4.99
C GLN A 125 -28.67 -15.83 5.84
N ARG A 126 -28.68 -15.97 7.18
CA ARG A 126 -28.34 -14.86 8.08
C ARG A 126 -26.89 -14.45 7.90
N GLU A 127 -25.99 -15.41 7.90
CA GLU A 127 -24.56 -15.17 7.74
C GLU A 127 -24.22 -14.55 6.38
N GLU A 128 -24.79 -15.04 5.29
CA GLU A 128 -24.60 -14.41 3.99
C GLU A 128 -25.10 -12.95 3.99
N THR A 129 -26.22 -12.67 4.65
CA THR A 129 -26.77 -11.31 4.76
C THR A 129 -25.82 -10.40 5.56
N GLU A 130 -25.28 -10.90 6.67
CA GLU A 130 -24.28 -10.19 7.47
C GLU A 130 -23.01 -9.94 6.67
N ARG A 131 -22.52 -10.92 5.92
CA ARG A 131 -21.33 -10.79 5.07
C ARG A 131 -21.55 -9.80 3.92
N ARG A 132 -22.75 -9.78 3.31
CA ARG A 132 -23.12 -8.74 2.32
C ARG A 132 -23.10 -7.34 2.94
N SER A 133 -23.59 -7.19 4.18
CA SER A 133 -23.55 -5.91 4.91
C SER A 133 -22.12 -5.49 5.25
N GLN A 134 -21.27 -6.44 5.67
CA GLN A 134 -19.84 -6.19 5.90
C GLN A 134 -19.14 -5.73 4.63
N PHE A 135 -19.40 -6.38 3.48
CA PHE A 135 -18.87 -5.95 2.19
C PHE A 135 -19.23 -4.50 1.89
N ASP A 136 -20.51 -4.13 2.06
CA ASP A 136 -20.97 -2.76 1.79
C ASP A 136 -20.28 -1.74 2.70
N GLN A 137 -20.06 -2.07 3.97
CA GLN A 137 -19.33 -1.20 4.91
C GLN A 137 -17.87 -1.02 4.50
N LEU A 138 -17.17 -2.11 4.19
CA LEU A 138 -15.78 -2.09 3.73
C LEU A 138 -15.62 -1.32 2.40
N TYR A 139 -16.61 -1.45 1.51
CA TYR A 139 -16.66 -0.73 0.25
C TYR A 139 -16.77 0.78 0.46
N CYS A 140 -17.69 1.22 1.32
CA CYS A 140 -17.82 2.63 1.69
C CYS A 140 -16.53 3.16 2.33
N GLU A 141 -15.94 2.41 3.27
CA GLU A 141 -14.68 2.78 3.90
C GLU A 141 -13.54 2.94 2.88
N ALA A 142 -13.41 2.00 1.94
CA ALA A 142 -12.37 2.03 0.92
C ALA A 142 -12.52 3.24 -0.02
N THR A 143 -13.74 3.51 -0.48
CA THR A 143 -14.03 4.62 -1.39
C THR A 143 -13.85 5.98 -0.72
N ASP A 144 -14.28 6.13 0.54
CA ASP A 144 -14.07 7.34 1.34
C ASP A 144 -12.58 7.60 1.59
N LEU A 145 -11.84 6.56 2.01
CA LEU A 145 -10.41 6.67 2.25
C LEU A 145 -9.66 7.04 0.97
N TRP A 146 -10.03 6.44 -0.17
CA TRP A 146 -9.47 6.80 -1.47
C TRP A 146 -9.78 8.25 -1.86
N ALA A 147 -11.01 8.73 -1.68
CA ALA A 147 -11.40 10.10 -1.97
C ALA A 147 -10.56 11.11 -1.15
N GLN A 148 -10.31 10.82 0.12
CA GLN A 148 -9.47 11.66 0.97
C GLN A 148 -7.98 11.59 0.59
N LEU A 149 -7.48 10.41 0.21
CA LEU A 149 -6.07 10.21 -0.13
C LEU A 149 -5.73 10.84 -1.50
N SER A 150 -6.53 10.54 -2.53
CA SER A 150 -6.34 10.99 -3.92
C SER A 150 -6.37 12.51 -4.07
N THR A 151 -7.13 13.21 -3.23
CA THR A 151 -7.24 14.67 -3.26
C THR A 151 -6.21 15.40 -2.40
N SER A 152 -5.43 14.66 -1.59
CA SER A 152 -4.50 15.25 -0.64
C SER A 152 -3.35 16.00 -1.31
N LYS A 153 -2.92 17.11 -0.68
CA LYS A 153 -1.78 17.91 -1.17
C LYS A 153 -0.48 17.10 -1.18
N THR A 154 -0.30 16.26 -0.16
CA THR A 154 0.87 15.39 -0.02
C THR A 154 1.00 14.42 -1.18
N LEU A 155 -0.08 13.76 -1.59
CA LEU A 155 -0.03 12.82 -2.70
C LEU A 155 0.28 13.51 -4.05
N LYS A 156 -0.28 14.71 -4.27
CA LYS A 156 0.05 15.55 -5.44
C LYS A 156 1.53 15.95 -5.44
N ALA A 157 2.11 16.20 -4.27
CA ALA A 157 3.52 16.50 -4.15
C ALA A 157 4.40 15.28 -4.51
N PHE A 158 4.04 14.06 -4.07
CA PHE A 158 4.74 12.84 -4.48
C PHE A 158 4.64 12.57 -5.99
N ARG A 159 3.48 12.82 -6.60
CA ARG A 159 3.36 12.79 -8.07
C ARG A 159 4.31 13.76 -8.74
N THR A 160 4.45 14.96 -8.18
CA THR A 160 5.39 15.98 -8.69
C THR A 160 6.85 15.51 -8.58
N VAL A 161 7.23 14.84 -7.47
CA VAL A 161 8.56 14.24 -7.32
C VAL A 161 8.79 13.19 -8.41
N ARG A 162 7.85 12.25 -8.61
CA ARG A 162 7.94 11.22 -9.65
C ARG A 162 8.14 11.83 -11.03
N ASP A 163 7.23 12.73 -11.42
CA ASP A 163 7.19 13.27 -12.78
C ASP A 163 8.40 14.18 -13.03
N LYS A 164 8.64 15.15 -12.15
CA LYS A 164 9.57 16.26 -12.43
C LYS A 164 10.99 15.98 -11.96
N VAL A 165 11.14 15.32 -10.82
CA VAL A 165 12.46 15.12 -10.21
C VAL A 165 13.08 13.82 -10.70
N SER A 166 12.33 12.72 -10.63
CA SER A 166 12.91 11.40 -10.90
C SER A 166 12.78 10.93 -12.35
N ALA A 167 11.66 11.17 -13.02
CA ALA A 167 11.45 10.70 -14.39
C ALA A 167 12.06 11.64 -15.43
N HIS A 168 11.95 12.95 -15.24
CA HIS A 168 12.37 13.94 -16.24
C HIS A 168 13.62 14.74 -15.88
N THR A 169 14.11 14.67 -14.62
CA THR A 169 15.21 15.52 -14.14
C THR A 169 15.02 16.99 -14.57
N GLU A 170 13.80 17.48 -14.38
CA GLU A 170 13.33 18.75 -14.95
C GLU A 170 14.18 19.90 -14.41
N VAL A 171 14.55 20.80 -15.31
CA VAL A 171 15.32 22.00 -15.01
C VAL A 171 14.40 23.22 -15.17
N LYS A 172 14.32 24.04 -14.13
CA LYS A 172 13.54 25.28 -14.11
C LYS A 172 14.45 26.49 -14.15
N PHE A 173 14.04 27.50 -14.91
CA PHE A 173 14.70 28.80 -14.90
C PHE A 173 14.22 29.62 -13.71
N ALA A 174 15.12 29.97 -12.79
CA ALA A 174 14.82 30.77 -11.62
C ALA A 174 16.03 31.64 -11.25
N ILE A 175 15.79 32.94 -11.08
CA ILE A 175 16.80 33.96 -10.73
C ILE A 175 18.04 33.83 -11.64
N ASP A 176 17.81 34.07 -12.93
CA ASP A 176 18.82 34.13 -14.00
C ASP A 176 19.68 32.87 -14.21
N LYS A 177 19.25 31.72 -13.68
CA LYS A 177 19.91 30.43 -13.92
C LYS A 177 18.92 29.27 -14.05
N TYR A 178 19.35 28.26 -14.79
CA TYR A 178 18.70 26.96 -14.87
C TYR A 178 19.11 26.11 -13.65
N GLN A 179 18.14 25.64 -12.88
CA GLN A 179 18.36 24.80 -11.70
C GLN A 179 17.39 23.62 -11.67
N PHE A 180 17.81 22.48 -11.09
CA PHE A 180 16.92 21.34 -10.89
C PHE A 180 15.74 21.70 -10.00
N VAL A 181 14.61 21.01 -10.19
CA VAL A 181 13.48 21.09 -9.25
C VAL A 181 13.94 20.65 -7.86
N ASP A 182 13.92 21.59 -6.91
CA ASP A 182 14.28 21.32 -5.52
C ASP A 182 13.11 20.65 -4.79
N VAL A 183 13.31 19.41 -4.34
CA VAL A 183 12.36 18.65 -3.52
C VAL A 183 11.97 19.41 -2.25
N GLY A 184 12.88 20.21 -1.67
CA GLY A 184 12.61 21.04 -0.50
C GLY A 184 11.52 22.09 -0.74
N THR A 185 11.34 22.54 -1.98
CA THR A 185 10.30 23.51 -2.36
C THR A 185 8.90 22.90 -2.50
N LEU A 186 8.81 21.56 -2.54
CA LEU A 186 7.53 20.84 -2.62
C LEU A 186 6.82 20.73 -1.27
N GLY A 187 7.47 21.18 -0.18
CA GLY A 187 6.90 21.20 1.17
C GLY A 187 6.66 19.82 1.78
N ILE A 188 7.24 18.76 1.20
CA ILE A 188 7.13 17.38 1.70
C ILE A 188 8.04 17.24 2.92
N LYS A 189 7.46 16.83 4.05
CA LYS A 189 8.18 16.47 5.25
C LYS A 189 8.51 14.98 5.24
N TRP A 190 9.57 14.60 5.94
CA TRP A 190 9.94 13.20 6.14
C TRP A 190 8.81 12.38 6.81
N SER A 191 8.05 13.01 7.73
CA SER A 191 6.88 12.40 8.36
C SER A 191 5.74 12.10 7.39
N ASP A 192 5.65 12.85 6.28
CA ASP A 192 4.56 12.71 5.31
C ASP A 192 4.66 11.40 4.53
N LEU A 193 5.87 10.85 4.37
CA LEU A 193 6.07 9.49 3.85
C LEU A 193 5.35 8.47 4.73
N ARG A 194 5.64 8.48 6.04
CA ARG A 194 5.08 7.55 7.00
C ARG A 194 3.55 7.60 7.00
N THR A 195 3.00 8.80 7.17
CA THR A 195 1.54 8.98 7.22
C THR A 195 0.87 8.57 5.91
N THR A 196 1.51 8.80 4.77
CA THR A 196 0.97 8.38 3.47
C THR A 196 1.01 6.86 3.30
N ILE A 197 2.12 6.22 3.69
CA ILE A 197 2.28 4.77 3.67
C ILE A 197 1.25 4.09 4.59
N GLU A 198 1.00 4.63 5.79
CA GLU A 198 -0.01 4.11 6.73
C GLU A 198 -1.43 4.18 6.12
N ARG A 199 -1.78 5.30 5.47
CA ARG A 199 -3.07 5.44 4.78
C ARG A 199 -3.19 4.50 3.58
N MET A 200 -2.09 4.33 2.82
CA MET A 200 -2.04 3.36 1.73
C MET A 200 -2.20 1.93 2.22
N GLN A 201 -1.57 1.54 3.33
CA GLN A 201 -1.68 0.19 3.91
C GLN A 201 -3.13 -0.17 4.18
N LYS A 202 -3.87 0.73 4.85
CA LYS A 202 -5.28 0.51 5.13
C LYS A 202 -6.09 0.33 3.85
N LEU A 203 -5.81 1.11 2.81
CA LEU A 203 -6.51 0.98 1.54
C LEU A 203 -6.13 -0.31 0.79
N VAL A 204 -4.85 -0.72 0.82
CA VAL A 204 -4.38 -2.00 0.25
C VAL A 204 -5.07 -3.17 0.94
N GLU A 205 -5.21 -3.13 2.26
CA GLU A 205 -5.93 -4.13 3.05
C GLU A 205 -7.41 -4.21 2.65
N LEU A 206 -8.11 -3.07 2.62
CA LEU A 206 -9.53 -3.01 2.23
C LEU A 206 -9.75 -3.53 0.80
N VAL A 207 -8.91 -3.11 -0.15
CA VAL A 207 -8.99 -3.57 -1.54
C VAL A 207 -8.69 -5.07 -1.64
N GLY A 208 -7.71 -5.58 -0.87
CA GLY A 208 -7.41 -7.00 -0.77
C GLY A 208 -8.59 -7.82 -0.25
N LEU A 209 -9.26 -7.34 0.80
CA LEU A 209 -10.46 -7.97 1.36
C LEU A 209 -11.64 -7.94 0.37
N LEU A 210 -11.91 -6.79 -0.26
CA LEU A 210 -13.04 -6.65 -1.18
C LEU A 210 -12.89 -7.50 -2.45
N ILE A 211 -11.67 -7.57 -3.00
CA ILE A 211 -11.43 -8.25 -4.28
C ILE A 211 -11.12 -9.73 -4.09
N ARG A 212 -10.33 -10.08 -3.07
CA ARG A 212 -9.81 -11.44 -2.87
C ARG A 212 -10.41 -12.17 -1.66
N ASN A 213 -11.22 -11.49 -0.84
CA ASN A 213 -11.69 -11.99 0.46
C ASN A 213 -10.53 -12.54 1.32
N ALA A 214 -9.38 -11.85 1.27
CA ALA A 214 -8.14 -12.28 1.91
C ALA A 214 -7.48 -11.12 2.67
N GLY A 215 -7.11 -11.38 3.92
CA GLY A 215 -6.31 -10.46 4.73
C GLY A 215 -4.81 -10.65 4.54
N PHE A 216 -4.02 -9.80 5.19
CA PHE A 216 -2.56 -9.90 5.25
C PHE A 216 -2.08 -9.69 6.69
N ALA A 217 -1.09 -10.46 7.12
CA ALA A 217 -0.56 -10.41 8.48
C ALA A 217 0.47 -9.28 8.65
N TRP A 218 0.00 -8.04 8.77
CA TRP A 218 0.86 -6.85 8.87
C TRP A 218 1.83 -6.90 10.06
N ASP A 219 1.40 -7.41 11.22
CA ASP A 219 2.25 -7.49 12.41
C ASP A 219 3.51 -8.35 12.17
N ILE A 220 3.37 -9.45 11.42
CA ILE A 220 4.50 -10.32 11.06
C ILE A 220 5.47 -9.59 10.14
N LEU A 221 4.95 -8.85 9.16
CA LEU A 221 5.78 -8.03 8.27
C LEU A 221 6.52 -6.96 9.08
N ASP A 222 5.84 -6.28 9.98
CA ASP A 222 6.42 -5.21 10.80
C ASP A 222 7.57 -5.72 11.66
N ASP A 223 7.40 -6.89 12.29
CA ASP A 223 8.46 -7.57 13.03
C ASP A 223 9.65 -7.94 12.14
N GLN A 224 9.40 -8.46 10.93
CA GLN A 224 10.45 -8.81 9.98
C GLN A 224 11.24 -7.60 9.51
N LEU A 225 10.53 -6.51 9.14
CA LEU A 225 11.13 -5.27 8.70
C LEU A 225 11.94 -4.60 9.81
N ALA A 226 11.43 -4.60 11.03
CA ALA A 226 12.14 -4.08 12.20
C ALA A 226 13.44 -4.84 12.43
N LYS A 227 13.41 -6.18 12.42
CA LYS A 227 14.60 -7.03 12.58
C LYS A 227 15.61 -6.81 11.46
N ALA A 228 15.16 -6.78 10.21
CA ALA A 228 16.03 -6.57 9.05
C ALA A 228 16.70 -5.19 9.10
N SER A 229 15.94 -4.14 9.42
CA SER A 229 16.45 -2.77 9.55
C SER A 229 17.46 -2.65 10.69
N GLN A 230 17.13 -3.18 11.86
CA GLN A 230 18.05 -3.20 13.00
C GLN A 230 19.34 -3.96 12.67
N GLY A 231 19.24 -5.13 12.05
CA GLY A 231 20.40 -5.92 11.65
C GLY A 231 21.29 -5.21 10.63
N PHE A 232 20.70 -4.53 9.64
CA PHE A 232 21.46 -3.76 8.65
C PHE A 232 22.19 -2.56 9.26
N TRP A 233 21.54 -1.85 10.18
CA TRP A 233 22.09 -0.64 10.79
C TRP A 233 22.96 -0.91 12.03
N ALA A 234 22.98 -2.13 12.54
CA ALA A 234 23.86 -2.52 13.63
C ALA A 234 25.33 -2.22 13.29
N SER A 235 26.10 -1.85 14.30
CA SER A 235 27.56 -1.82 14.14
C SER A 235 28.04 -3.25 13.86
N PRO A 236 28.95 -3.46 12.89
CA PRO A 236 29.54 -4.76 12.71
C PRO A 236 30.18 -5.20 14.05
N PRO A 237 30.12 -6.50 14.39
CA PRO A 237 30.85 -6.99 15.55
C PRO A 237 32.32 -6.60 15.40
N ALA A 238 32.94 -6.13 16.48
CA ALA A 238 34.37 -5.88 16.47
C ALA A 238 35.05 -7.21 16.14
N ASP A 239 35.72 -7.26 14.99
CA ASP A 239 36.57 -8.40 14.63
C ASP A 239 37.56 -8.64 15.78
N CYS A 240 37.54 -9.85 16.36
CA CYS A 240 38.52 -10.34 17.33
C CYS A 240 39.83 -10.70 16.62
#